data_AF-A0A399JDH6-F1
#
_entry.id   AF-A0A399JDH6-F1
#
_cell.length_a   1.000
_cell.length_b   1.000
_cell.length_c   1.000
_cell.angle_alpha   90.00
_cell.angle_beta   90.00
_cell.angle_gamma   90.00
#
_symmetry.space_group_name_H-M   'P 1'
#
loop_
_entity.id
_entity.type
_entity.pdbx_description
1 polymer ?
#
loop_
_entity_poly.entity_id
_entity_poly.type
_entity_poly.pdbx_seq_one_letter_code
_entity_poly.pdbx_strand_id
1 'polypeptide(L)'
;MTQDAPAKQLSSLRELAQAASQRGEGLGKAIKVDPQRWAKYAGENVAALIEGSSAWDAQSRSVSRQALWALADLARNSEGADRSRLAREVLWVSLAWGHGTTYRLARKRAQALLECPDDLAVRIFDRAQDPDAAEALFDSLRHGDDRVKYWGPNFFTKFLYFSAPRTSPAAHLIVDVRVRSTLAGLGEPESSNIHSAAGGFGARTYGASLAPMNRFAIEWDVAPDAVEYAAFTLG
;
A
#
# COMPACT_ATOMS: atom_id res chain seq x y z
N MET A 1 27.74 -12.05 15.19
CA MET A 1 26.33 -12.35 14.88
C MET A 1 26.20 -13.85 14.84
N THR A 2 25.34 -14.43 15.70
CA THR A 2 25.11 -15.88 15.76
C THR A 2 24.35 -16.34 14.51
N GLN A 3 24.71 -17.50 13.96
CA GLN A 3 24.10 -18.07 12.74
C GLN A 3 22.58 -18.32 12.88
N ASP A 4 22.03 -18.28 14.11
CA ASP A 4 20.62 -18.59 14.40
C ASP A 4 19.64 -17.41 14.24
N ALA A 5 20.13 -16.17 14.16
CA ALA A 5 19.25 -14.99 14.15
C ALA A 5 18.30 -14.94 12.93
N PRO A 6 18.76 -15.21 11.69
CA PRO A 6 17.88 -15.20 10.52
C PRO A 6 16.83 -16.33 10.55
N ALA A 7 17.22 -17.53 10.99
CA ALA A 7 16.32 -18.68 11.10
C ALA A 7 15.19 -18.41 12.12
N LYS A 8 15.54 -17.82 13.27
CA LYS A 8 14.54 -17.42 14.28
C LYS A 8 13.57 -16.38 13.73
N GLN A 9 14.08 -15.38 13.00
CA GLN A 9 13.25 -14.34 12.40
C GLN A 9 12.28 -14.91 11.36
N LEU A 10 12.75 -15.85 10.52
CA LEU A 10 11.90 -16.54 9.55
C LEU A 10 10.78 -17.36 10.22
N SER A 11 11.09 -18.06 11.32
CA SER A 11 10.09 -18.79 12.11
C SER A 11 9.03 -17.84 12.69
N SER A 12 9.46 -16.73 13.30
CA SER A 12 8.53 -15.72 13.84
C SER A 12 7.66 -15.09 12.75
N LEU A 13 8.23 -14.84 11.57
CA LEU A 13 7.49 -14.31 10.42
C LEU A 13 6.40 -15.30 9.98
N ARG A 14 6.73 -16.58 9.86
CA ARG A 14 5.79 -17.64 9.51
C ARG A 14 4.65 -17.77 10.51
N GLU A 15 4.98 -17.86 11.80
CA GLU A 15 3.98 -17.99 12.87
C GLU A 15 2.99 -16.82 12.85
N LEU A 16 3.49 -15.59 12.71
CA LEU A 16 2.66 -14.40 12.60
C LEU A 16 1.81 -14.38 11.34
N ALA A 17 2.34 -14.82 10.19
CA ALA A 17 1.59 -14.85 8.94
C ALA A 17 0.43 -15.86 9.00
N GLN A 18 0.68 -17.06 9.55
CA GLN A 18 -0.36 -18.09 9.74
C GLN A 18 -1.44 -17.61 10.72
N ALA A 19 -1.02 -17.00 11.82
CA ALA A 19 -1.91 -16.42 12.81
C ALA A 19 -2.79 -15.29 12.22
N ALA A 20 -2.18 -14.40 11.43
CA ALA A 20 -2.89 -13.32 10.74
C ALA A 20 -3.88 -13.83 9.69
N SER A 21 -3.52 -14.90 8.97
CA SER A 21 -4.39 -15.56 7.99
C SER A 21 -5.63 -16.14 8.66
N GLN A 22 -5.46 -16.88 9.77
CA GLN A 22 -6.57 -17.48 10.52
C GLN A 22 -7.53 -16.45 11.12
N ARG A 23 -7.02 -15.29 11.53
CA ARG A 23 -7.81 -14.23 12.18
C ARG A 23 -8.29 -13.14 11.23
N GLY A 24 -7.86 -13.14 9.96
CA GLY A 24 -8.18 -12.08 9.00
C GLY A 24 -7.56 -10.70 9.33
N GLU A 25 -6.52 -10.66 10.18
CA GLU A 25 -6.00 -9.42 10.78
C GLU A 25 -5.36 -8.45 9.79
N GLY A 26 -4.83 -8.97 8.68
CA GLY A 26 -4.24 -8.14 7.62
C GLY A 26 -5.23 -7.12 7.04
N LEU A 27 -6.52 -7.47 6.99
CA LEU A 27 -7.59 -6.67 6.39
C LEU A 27 -8.36 -5.81 7.41
N GLY A 28 -8.48 -6.27 8.65
CA GLY A 28 -9.25 -5.58 9.70
C GLY A 28 -8.60 -4.32 10.26
N LYS A 29 -7.33 -4.05 9.94
CA LYS A 29 -6.58 -2.91 10.50
C LYS A 29 -7.20 -1.57 10.09
N ALA A 30 -7.80 -0.90 11.07
CA ALA A 30 -8.34 0.45 10.94
C ALA A 30 -7.33 1.50 11.41
N ILE A 31 -7.18 2.57 10.62
CA ILE A 31 -6.31 3.71 10.94
C ILE A 31 -7.19 4.95 11.10
N LYS A 32 -7.00 5.69 12.20
CA LYS A 32 -7.66 6.98 12.41
C LYS A 32 -7.24 7.96 11.32
N VAL A 33 -8.22 8.62 10.71
CA VAL A 33 -8.01 9.65 9.70
C VAL A 33 -8.66 10.95 10.17
N ASP A 34 -8.07 12.08 9.81
CA ASP A 34 -8.59 13.42 10.12
C ASP A 34 -8.90 14.18 8.82
N PRO A 35 -10.13 14.03 8.29
CA PRO A 35 -10.54 14.68 7.04
C PRO A 35 -10.42 16.21 7.09
N GLN A 36 -10.71 16.83 8.23
CA GLN A 36 -10.65 18.27 8.42
C GLN A 36 -9.23 18.82 8.24
N ARG A 37 -8.22 18.01 8.57
CA ARG A 37 -6.83 18.38 8.29
C ARG A 37 -6.52 18.38 6.80
N TRP A 38 -7.11 17.46 6.03
CA TRP A 38 -7.01 17.45 4.58
C TRP A 38 -7.76 18.61 3.95
N ALA A 39 -8.92 19.01 4.49
CA ALA A 39 -9.62 20.23 4.08
C ALA A 39 -8.73 21.47 4.16
N LYS A 40 -7.96 21.60 5.24
CA LYS A 40 -7.02 22.72 5.41
C LYS A 40 -5.98 22.83 4.29
N TYR A 41 -5.62 21.72 3.64
CA TYR A 41 -4.55 21.69 2.65
C TYR A 41 -5.03 21.57 1.21
N ALA A 42 -6.19 20.97 0.98
CA ALA A 42 -6.72 20.70 -0.35
C ALA A 42 -8.17 21.17 -0.56
N GLY A 43 -8.76 21.87 0.41
CA GLY A 43 -10.11 22.40 0.36
C GLY A 43 -11.17 21.44 0.91
N GLU A 44 -12.33 22.00 1.30
CA GLU A 44 -13.45 21.27 1.93
C GLU A 44 -13.95 20.10 1.09
N ASN A 45 -13.87 20.21 -0.25
CA ASN A 45 -14.23 19.14 -1.17
C ASN A 45 -13.43 17.84 -0.92
N VAL A 46 -12.19 17.92 -0.42
CA VAL A 46 -11.40 16.73 -0.09
C VAL A 46 -11.82 16.11 1.23
N ALA A 47 -12.20 16.92 2.24
CA ALA A 47 -12.78 16.37 3.46
C ALA A 47 -14.12 15.69 3.16
N ALA A 48 -15.00 16.35 2.40
CA ALA A 48 -16.28 15.80 1.98
C ALA A 48 -16.10 14.51 1.16
N LEU A 49 -15.07 14.43 0.30
CA LEU A 49 -14.72 13.21 -0.42
C LEU A 49 -14.32 12.07 0.52
N ILE A 50 -13.48 12.34 1.53
CA ILE A 50 -13.06 11.31 2.49
C ILE A 50 -14.22 10.90 3.40
N GLU A 51 -14.97 11.86 3.95
CA GLU A 51 -16.09 11.63 4.88
C GLU A 51 -17.30 10.99 4.18
N GLY A 52 -17.51 11.30 2.90
CA GLY A 52 -18.55 10.69 2.07
C GLY A 52 -18.15 9.33 1.49
N SER A 53 -16.90 8.90 1.69
CA SER A 53 -16.42 7.63 1.17
C SER A 53 -17.05 6.44 1.86
N SER A 54 -17.37 5.39 1.10
CA SER A 54 -17.81 4.10 1.68
C SER A 54 -16.73 3.43 2.53
N ALA A 55 -15.47 3.87 2.42
CA ALA A 55 -14.36 3.36 3.23
C ALA A 55 -14.22 4.05 4.60
N TRP A 56 -14.93 5.15 4.83
CA TRP A 56 -14.88 5.92 6.07
C TRP A 56 -15.91 5.43 7.09
N ASP A 57 -15.44 5.15 8.30
CA ASP A 57 -16.28 4.91 9.46
C ASP A 57 -16.33 6.19 10.30
N ALA A 58 -17.50 6.85 10.32
CA ALA A 58 -17.74 8.07 11.06
C ALA A 58 -17.72 7.87 12.59
N GLN A 59 -18.17 6.71 13.07
CA GLN A 59 -18.23 6.42 14.51
C GLN A 59 -16.83 6.26 15.08
N SER A 60 -16.00 5.46 14.40
CA SER A 60 -14.61 5.25 14.81
C SER A 60 -13.67 6.30 14.24
N ARG A 61 -14.11 7.21 13.37
CA ARG A 61 -13.27 8.18 12.66
C ARG A 61 -12.03 7.52 12.03
N SER A 62 -12.24 6.43 11.33
CA SER A 62 -11.16 5.60 10.80
C SER A 62 -11.48 5.04 9.43
N VAL A 63 -10.43 4.56 8.75
CA VAL A 63 -10.53 3.81 7.49
C VAL A 63 -9.88 2.46 7.74
N SER A 64 -10.59 1.37 7.44
CA SER A 64 -10.02 0.02 7.47
C SER A 64 -9.47 -0.38 6.11
N ARG A 65 -8.45 -1.25 6.12
CA ARG A 65 -7.90 -1.81 4.87
C ARG A 65 -8.98 -2.56 4.08
N GLN A 66 -9.87 -3.28 4.75
CA GLN A 66 -11.00 -3.97 4.12
C GLN A 66 -11.99 -2.99 3.44
N ALA A 67 -12.36 -1.89 4.10
CA ALA A 67 -13.30 -0.94 3.54
C ALA A 67 -12.69 -0.20 2.33
N LEU A 68 -11.38 0.08 2.38
CA LEU A 68 -10.65 0.66 1.25
C LEU A 68 -10.52 -0.31 0.07
N TRP A 69 -10.39 -1.61 0.33
CA TRP A 69 -10.49 -2.65 -0.70
C TRP A 69 -11.88 -2.69 -1.36
N ALA A 70 -12.94 -2.67 -0.55
CA ALA A 70 -14.31 -2.66 -1.07
C ALA A 70 -14.55 -1.42 -1.97
N LEU A 71 -14.05 -0.25 -1.58
CA LEU A 71 -14.08 0.95 -2.41
C LEU A 71 -13.31 0.76 -3.72
N ALA A 72 -12.14 0.13 -3.67
CA ALA A 72 -11.35 -0.14 -4.87
C ALA A 72 -12.01 -1.17 -5.80
N ASP A 73 -12.71 -2.16 -5.25
CA ASP A 73 -13.52 -3.10 -6.04
C ASP A 73 -14.68 -2.39 -6.74
N LEU A 74 -15.35 -1.45 -6.06
CA LEU A 74 -16.37 -0.61 -6.70
C LEU A 74 -15.76 0.21 -7.85
N ALA A 75 -14.59 0.80 -7.64
CA ALA A 75 -13.90 1.57 -8.68
C ALA A 75 -13.54 0.70 -9.90
N ARG A 76 -13.01 -0.51 -9.70
CA ARG A 76 -12.68 -1.45 -10.79
C ARG A 76 -13.89 -1.91 -11.59
N ASN A 77 -15.02 -2.11 -10.93
CA ASN A 77 -16.24 -2.64 -11.55
C ASN A 77 -17.20 -1.53 -12.05
N SER A 78 -16.79 -0.27 -11.97
CA SER A 78 -17.56 0.88 -12.47
C SER A 78 -17.01 1.35 -13.82
N GLU A 79 -17.81 2.13 -14.56
CA GLU A 79 -17.43 2.70 -15.85
C GLU A 79 -17.60 4.23 -15.88
N GLY A 80 -17.04 4.87 -16.90
CA GLY A 80 -17.26 6.29 -17.19
C GLY A 80 -16.94 7.23 -16.02
N ALA A 81 -17.84 8.18 -15.76
CA ALA A 81 -17.65 9.20 -14.73
C ALA A 81 -17.59 8.63 -13.30
N ASP A 82 -18.37 7.58 -13.02
CA ASP A 82 -18.36 6.93 -11.70
C ASP A 82 -17.03 6.26 -11.42
N ARG A 83 -16.45 5.58 -12.42
CA ARG A 83 -15.11 5.01 -12.33
C ARG A 83 -14.07 6.06 -11.97
N SER A 84 -14.05 7.17 -12.71
CA SER A 84 -13.10 8.27 -12.47
C SER A 84 -13.25 8.87 -11.08
N ARG A 85 -14.50 9.07 -10.62
CA ARG A 85 -14.79 9.57 -9.28
C ARG A 85 -14.30 8.60 -8.19
N LEU A 86 -14.66 7.32 -8.30
CA LEU A 86 -14.28 6.29 -7.31
C LEU A 86 -12.77 6.04 -7.29
N ALA A 87 -12.10 6.02 -8.45
CA ALA A 87 -10.65 5.86 -8.51
C ALA A 87 -9.93 7.04 -7.82
N ARG A 88 -10.41 8.28 -8.04
CA ARG A 88 -9.93 9.47 -7.33
C ARG A 88 -10.20 9.38 -5.83
N GLU A 89 -11.33 8.82 -5.44
CA GLU A 89 -11.67 8.56 -4.04
C GLU A 89 -10.68 7.59 -3.39
N VAL A 90 -10.41 6.44 -4.03
CA VAL A 90 -9.40 5.47 -3.57
C VAL A 90 -8.04 6.14 -3.41
N LEU A 91 -7.63 6.99 -4.35
CA LEU A 91 -6.33 7.69 -4.31
C LEU A 91 -6.21 8.59 -3.07
N TRP A 92 -7.21 9.43 -2.80
CA TRP A 92 -7.22 10.32 -1.63
C TRP A 92 -7.38 9.56 -0.31
N VAL A 93 -8.26 8.57 -0.25
CA VAL A 93 -8.50 7.78 0.96
C VAL A 93 -7.28 6.91 1.28
N SER A 94 -6.61 6.34 0.28
CA SER A 94 -5.33 5.62 0.45
C SER A 94 -4.22 6.52 0.98
N LEU A 95 -4.13 7.76 0.47
CA LEU A 95 -3.19 8.75 0.99
C LEU A 95 -3.50 9.06 2.46
N ALA A 96 -4.76 9.32 2.79
CA ALA A 96 -5.19 9.66 4.14
C ALA A 96 -4.96 8.51 5.13
N TRP A 97 -5.34 7.29 4.74
CA TRP A 97 -5.11 6.05 5.51
C TRP A 97 -3.62 5.80 5.75
N GLY A 98 -2.79 5.89 4.70
CA GLY A 98 -1.34 5.70 4.81
C GLY A 98 -0.65 6.77 5.65
N HIS A 99 -1.28 7.92 5.84
CA HIS A 99 -0.76 9.02 6.63
C HIS A 99 -1.14 8.93 8.11
N GLY A 100 -2.35 8.44 8.40
CA GLY A 100 -2.94 8.46 9.73
C GLY A 100 -2.90 9.88 10.32
N THR A 101 -2.41 9.98 11.56
CA THR A 101 -2.37 11.22 12.35
C THR A 101 -0.99 11.88 12.42
N THR A 102 0.03 11.38 11.70
CA THR A 102 1.42 11.82 11.88
C THR A 102 1.76 13.10 11.11
N TYR A 103 0.85 13.62 10.27
CA TYR A 103 0.80 14.91 9.54
C TYR A 103 2.08 15.42 8.80
N ARG A 104 3.18 14.68 8.81
CA ARG A 104 4.47 15.07 8.21
C ARG A 104 4.37 15.09 6.68
N LEU A 105 4.56 16.27 6.08
CA LEU A 105 4.41 16.51 4.64
C LEU A 105 2.97 16.39 4.11
N ALA A 106 1.94 16.29 4.96
CA ALA A 106 0.54 16.19 4.52
C ALA A 106 0.15 17.31 3.53
N ARG A 107 0.52 18.56 3.86
CA ARG A 107 0.31 19.72 2.95
C ARG A 107 0.94 19.52 1.58
N LYS A 108 2.23 19.14 1.54
CA LYS A 108 2.97 18.98 0.28
C LYS A 108 2.42 17.83 -0.56
N ARG A 109 1.98 16.75 0.07
CA ARG A 109 1.37 15.59 -0.61
C ARG A 109 -0.01 15.91 -1.16
N ALA A 110 -0.80 16.66 -0.41
CA ALA A 110 -2.12 17.11 -0.84
C ALA A 110 -2.01 18.04 -2.06
N GLN A 111 -1.11 19.03 -1.99
CA GLN A 111 -0.84 19.94 -3.11
C GLN A 111 -0.33 19.19 -4.35
N ALA A 112 0.63 18.28 -4.18
CA ALA A 112 1.13 17.48 -5.30
C ALA A 112 0.04 16.63 -5.96
N LEU A 113 -0.93 16.13 -5.19
CA LEU A 113 -2.04 15.38 -5.74
C LEU A 113 -3.03 16.27 -6.51
N LEU A 114 -3.27 17.50 -6.04
CA LEU A 114 -4.10 18.47 -6.75
C LEU A 114 -3.47 18.93 -8.08
N GLU A 115 -2.15 18.86 -8.21
CA GLU A 115 -1.41 19.16 -9.44
C GLU A 115 -1.39 17.98 -10.43
N CYS A 116 -1.86 16.79 -10.03
CA CYS A 116 -1.87 15.62 -10.90
C CYS A 116 -3.03 15.68 -11.91
N PRO A 117 -2.88 15.04 -13.09
CA PRO A 117 -3.98 14.83 -14.02
C PRO A 117 -5.17 14.12 -13.36
N ASP A 118 -6.40 14.53 -13.69
CA ASP A 118 -7.62 13.98 -13.12
C ASP A 118 -7.79 12.47 -13.40
N ASP A 119 -7.22 11.99 -14.49
CA ASP A 119 -7.27 10.60 -14.95
C ASP A 119 -6.11 9.72 -14.41
N LEU A 120 -5.18 10.29 -13.63
CA LEU A 120 -4.05 9.55 -13.04
C LEU A 120 -4.51 8.26 -12.35
N ALA A 121 -5.55 8.35 -11.53
CA ALA A 121 -6.03 7.21 -10.77
C ALA A 121 -6.53 6.09 -11.69
N VAL A 122 -7.30 6.44 -12.73
CA VAL A 122 -7.85 5.48 -13.69
C VAL A 122 -6.74 4.81 -14.48
N ARG A 123 -5.75 5.57 -14.99
CA ARG A 123 -4.61 5.00 -15.72
C ARG A 123 -3.84 3.99 -14.89
N ILE A 124 -3.62 4.28 -13.61
CA ILE A 124 -2.95 3.35 -12.70
C ILE A 124 -3.80 2.11 -12.45
N PHE A 125 -5.12 2.25 -12.26
CA PHE A 125 -6.04 1.11 -12.13
C PHE A 125 -6.01 0.20 -13.37
N ASP A 126 -6.05 0.77 -14.58
CA ASP A 126 -6.00 0.02 -15.84
C ASP A 126 -4.70 -0.78 -15.97
N ARG A 127 -3.58 -0.12 -15.72
CA ARG A 127 -2.26 -0.77 -15.82
C ARG A 127 -1.99 -1.75 -14.70
N ALA A 128 -2.56 -1.55 -13.51
CA ALA A 128 -2.37 -2.44 -12.36
C ALA A 128 -3.12 -3.78 -12.50
N GLN A 129 -3.95 -3.95 -13.54
CA GLN A 129 -4.53 -5.25 -13.88
C GLN A 129 -3.48 -6.24 -14.40
N ASP A 130 -2.39 -5.73 -14.99
CA ASP A 130 -1.27 -6.55 -15.42
C ASP A 130 -0.39 -6.92 -14.20
N PRO A 131 -0.27 -8.21 -13.83
CA PRO A 131 0.51 -8.63 -12.70
C PRO A 131 2.02 -8.36 -12.85
N ASP A 132 2.52 -8.26 -14.08
CA ASP A 132 3.93 -8.02 -14.37
C ASP A 132 4.30 -6.52 -14.36
N ALA A 133 3.29 -5.64 -14.28
CA ALA A 133 3.48 -4.18 -14.33
C ALA A 133 3.96 -3.56 -13.01
N ALA A 134 4.15 -4.33 -11.94
CA ALA A 134 4.44 -3.81 -10.60
C ALA A 134 5.67 -2.88 -10.53
N GLU A 135 6.81 -3.31 -11.08
CA GLU A 135 8.03 -2.48 -11.09
C GLU A 135 7.87 -1.24 -11.98
N ALA A 136 7.28 -1.41 -13.17
CA ALA A 136 7.09 -0.34 -14.13
C ALA A 136 6.11 0.74 -13.63
N LEU A 137 5.06 0.34 -12.91
CA LEU A 137 4.10 1.26 -12.28
C LEU A 137 4.70 1.97 -11.08
N PHE A 138 5.48 1.26 -10.27
CA PHE A 138 6.23 1.90 -9.20
C PHE A 138 7.18 2.97 -9.75
N ASP A 139 7.90 2.66 -10.83
CA ASP A 139 8.81 3.62 -11.46
C ASP A 139 8.08 4.80 -12.11
N SER A 140 6.92 4.57 -12.76
CA SER A 140 6.13 5.66 -13.35
C SER A 140 5.66 6.67 -12.30
N LEU A 141 5.22 6.20 -11.12
CA LEU A 141 4.87 7.06 -9.99
C LEU A 141 6.05 7.83 -9.39
N ARG A 142 7.27 7.32 -9.56
CA ARG A 142 8.50 7.89 -8.98
C ARG A 142 9.19 8.87 -9.93
N HIS A 143 9.32 8.51 -11.20
CA HIS A 143 10.16 9.17 -12.19
C HIS A 143 9.51 9.41 -13.56
N GLY A 144 8.38 8.76 -13.87
CA GLY A 144 7.73 8.83 -15.19
C GLY A 144 6.56 9.79 -15.30
N ASP A 145 5.67 9.50 -16.25
CA ASP A 145 4.52 10.36 -16.61
C ASP A 145 3.44 10.42 -15.52
N ASP A 146 3.41 9.43 -14.64
CA ASP A 146 2.48 9.36 -13.50
C ASP A 146 3.08 9.93 -12.21
N ARG A 147 4.19 10.68 -12.32
CA ARG A 147 4.97 11.08 -11.14
C ARG A 147 4.17 11.97 -10.19
N VAL A 148 4.05 11.53 -8.94
CA VAL A 148 3.45 12.32 -7.86
C VAL A 148 4.53 12.77 -6.87
N LYS A 149 4.84 14.07 -6.87
CA LYS A 149 5.86 14.64 -5.98
C LYS A 149 5.50 14.44 -4.51
N TYR A 150 6.51 14.26 -3.66
CA TYR A 150 6.40 14.15 -2.18
C TYR A 150 5.65 12.94 -1.61
N TRP A 151 5.00 12.11 -2.42
CA TRP A 151 4.35 10.88 -1.96
C TRP A 151 5.38 9.88 -1.48
N GLY A 152 6.39 9.62 -2.31
CA GLY A 152 7.48 8.72 -1.99
C GLY A 152 7.04 7.24 -1.93
N PRO A 153 8.00 6.32 -1.87
CA PRO A 153 7.77 4.89 -2.07
C PRO A 153 6.65 4.27 -1.23
N ASN A 154 6.62 4.54 0.09
CA ASN A 154 5.64 3.92 0.99
C ASN A 154 4.18 4.27 0.67
N PHE A 155 3.94 5.38 -0.04
CA PHE A 155 2.60 5.78 -0.49
C PHE A 155 2.28 5.22 -1.87
N PHE A 156 3.29 5.16 -2.76
CA PHE A 156 3.15 4.50 -4.06
C PHE A 156 2.68 3.06 -3.88
N THR A 157 3.35 2.28 -3.02
CA THR A 157 2.96 0.87 -2.82
C THR A 157 1.58 0.70 -2.22
N LYS A 158 1.11 1.64 -1.39
CA LYS A 158 -0.26 1.60 -0.84
C LYS A 158 -1.29 1.84 -1.93
N PHE A 159 -1.06 2.84 -2.77
CA PHE A 159 -1.98 3.12 -3.87
C PHE A 159 -1.99 1.98 -4.90
N LEU A 160 -0.80 1.47 -5.30
CA LEU A 160 -0.68 0.32 -6.19
C LEU A 160 -1.36 -0.93 -5.63
N TYR A 161 -1.16 -1.19 -4.33
CA TYR A 161 -1.80 -2.29 -3.63
C TYR A 161 -3.32 -2.28 -3.78
N PHE A 162 -3.99 -1.13 -3.59
CA PHE A 162 -5.44 -1.05 -3.76
C PHE A 162 -5.88 -0.94 -5.22
N SER A 163 -5.00 -0.52 -6.14
CA SER A 163 -5.35 -0.36 -7.57
C SER A 163 -5.45 -1.70 -8.29
N ALA A 164 -4.65 -2.68 -7.88
CA ALA A 164 -4.60 -4.00 -8.49
C ALA A 164 -5.70 -4.95 -7.98
N PRO A 165 -6.06 -6.00 -8.73
CA PRO A 165 -6.86 -7.10 -8.22
C PRO A 165 -6.17 -7.84 -7.07
N ARG A 166 -6.95 -8.43 -6.17
CA ARG A 166 -6.44 -9.31 -5.11
C ARG A 166 -6.18 -10.70 -5.67
N THR A 167 -4.95 -10.98 -6.08
CA THR A 167 -4.53 -12.28 -6.63
C THR A 167 -3.58 -13.03 -5.70
N SER A 168 -3.40 -14.33 -5.97
CA SER A 168 -2.32 -15.14 -5.41
C SER A 168 -1.59 -15.84 -6.57
N PRO A 169 -0.30 -15.55 -6.83
CA PRO A 169 0.53 -14.55 -6.15
C PRO A 169 -0.02 -13.13 -6.29
N ALA A 170 0.26 -12.27 -5.32
CA ALA A 170 -0.15 -10.88 -5.34
C ALA A 170 0.77 -10.07 -6.27
N ALA A 171 0.17 -9.41 -7.25
CA ALA A 171 0.89 -8.52 -8.17
C ALA A 171 1.47 -7.30 -7.44
N HIS A 172 0.76 -6.77 -6.45
CA HIS A 172 1.15 -5.59 -5.71
C HIS A 172 0.93 -5.83 -4.22
N LEU A 173 1.93 -5.54 -3.39
CA LEU A 173 1.85 -5.52 -1.93
C LEU A 173 2.33 -4.18 -1.38
N ILE A 174 1.96 -3.90 -0.14
CA ILE A 174 2.48 -2.74 0.58
C ILE A 174 3.91 -3.06 1.02
N VAL A 175 4.88 -2.25 0.59
CA VAL A 175 6.26 -2.40 1.01
C VAL A 175 6.69 -1.07 1.62
N ASP A 176 6.87 -1.05 2.93
CA ASP A 176 7.39 0.12 3.64
C ASP A 176 8.76 -0.16 4.27
N VAL A 177 9.24 0.76 5.12
CA VAL A 177 10.56 0.60 5.77
C VAL A 177 10.59 -0.57 6.76
N ARG A 178 9.48 -0.90 7.43
CA ARG A 178 9.41 -2.01 8.38
C ARG A 178 9.41 -3.33 7.62
N VAL A 179 8.56 -3.44 6.59
CA VAL A 179 8.54 -4.61 5.70
C VAL A 179 9.92 -4.87 5.10
N ARG A 180 10.56 -3.85 4.51
CA ARG A 180 11.91 -4.01 3.94
C ARG A 180 12.95 -4.37 4.99
N SER A 181 12.91 -3.78 6.19
CA SER A 181 13.84 -4.11 7.27
C SER A 181 13.71 -5.57 7.69
N THR A 182 12.48 -6.07 7.81
CA THR A 182 12.23 -7.48 8.12
C THR A 182 12.76 -8.37 7.00
N LEU A 183 12.42 -8.11 5.74
CA LEU A 183 12.84 -8.95 4.61
C LEU A 183 14.36 -8.91 4.38
N ALA A 184 15.00 -7.76 4.58
CA ALA A 184 16.45 -7.63 4.50
C ALA A 184 17.17 -8.40 5.62
N GLY A 185 16.55 -8.51 6.81
CA GLY A 185 17.08 -9.24 7.96
C GLY A 185 17.00 -10.77 7.86
N LEU A 186 16.25 -11.32 6.90
CA LEU A 186 16.11 -12.77 6.71
C LEU A 186 17.38 -13.43 6.15
N GLY A 187 18.31 -12.66 5.57
CA GLY A 187 19.56 -13.20 5.04
C GLY A 187 19.39 -14.10 3.81
N GLU A 188 18.26 -14.01 3.11
CA GLU A 188 17.99 -14.75 1.88
C GLU A 188 18.86 -14.21 0.72
N PRO A 189 19.16 -15.02 -0.31
CA PRO A 189 19.90 -14.55 -1.49
C PRO A 189 19.27 -13.31 -2.16
N GLU A 190 17.94 -13.26 -2.17
CA GLU A 190 17.10 -12.20 -2.75
C GLU A 190 17.16 -10.89 -1.93
N SER A 191 17.51 -10.97 -0.64
CA SER A 191 17.60 -9.81 0.28
C SER A 191 18.70 -8.82 -0.12
N SER A 192 19.66 -9.22 -0.96
CA SER A 192 20.74 -8.34 -1.46
C SER A 192 20.23 -7.12 -2.23
N ASN A 193 19.05 -7.22 -2.87
CA ASN A 193 18.40 -6.11 -3.58
C ASN A 193 17.36 -5.36 -2.72
N ILE A 194 17.13 -5.82 -1.48
CA ILE A 194 16.21 -5.21 -0.52
C ILE A 194 17.00 -4.28 0.39
N HIS A 195 17.02 -2.99 0.06
CA HIS A 195 17.64 -2.00 0.94
C HIS A 195 16.76 -1.72 2.16
N SER A 196 17.34 -1.64 3.37
CA SER A 196 16.63 -1.25 4.59
C SER A 196 16.57 0.29 4.78
N ALA A 197 17.54 1.03 4.22
CA ALA A 197 17.63 2.49 4.37
C ALA A 197 16.58 3.28 3.55
N ALA A 198 16.28 4.51 3.97
CA ALA A 198 15.23 5.36 3.40
C ALA A 198 15.49 5.87 1.96
N GLY A 199 16.74 5.85 1.49
CA GLY A 199 17.13 6.38 0.16
C GLY A 199 17.17 5.36 -0.97
N GLY A 200 17.30 4.06 -0.66
CA GLY A 200 17.52 2.99 -1.65
C GLY A 200 16.26 2.41 -2.27
N PHE A 201 15.07 2.93 -1.98
CA PHE A 201 13.82 2.24 -2.29
C PHE A 201 13.28 2.54 -3.71
N GLY A 202 13.92 2.00 -4.74
CA GLY A 202 13.50 2.07 -6.15
C GLY A 202 12.62 0.90 -6.61
N ALA A 203 12.26 0.88 -7.90
CA ALA A 203 11.43 -0.16 -8.51
C ALA A 203 12.00 -1.58 -8.32
N ARG A 204 13.32 -1.77 -8.52
CA ARG A 204 13.98 -3.06 -8.27
C ARG A 204 13.86 -3.52 -6.82
N THR A 205 13.99 -2.61 -5.86
CA THR A 205 13.79 -2.93 -4.43
C THR A 205 12.33 -3.28 -4.14
N TYR A 206 11.39 -2.64 -4.84
CA TYR A 206 9.98 -3.00 -4.74
C TYR A 206 9.74 -4.44 -5.24
N GLY A 207 10.13 -4.77 -6.48
CA GLY A 207 10.00 -6.12 -7.03
C GLY A 207 10.73 -7.19 -6.22
N ALA A 208 11.97 -6.90 -5.79
CA ALA A 208 12.74 -7.79 -4.92
C ALA A 208 12.07 -8.01 -3.55
N SER A 209 11.22 -7.10 -3.07
CA SER A 209 10.45 -7.30 -1.85
C SER A 209 9.19 -8.15 -2.07
N LEU A 210 8.58 -8.09 -3.27
CA LEU A 210 7.39 -8.88 -3.61
C LEU A 210 7.71 -10.37 -3.73
N ALA A 211 8.85 -10.72 -4.34
CA ALA A 211 9.27 -12.09 -4.59
C ALA A 211 9.26 -12.98 -3.33
N PRO A 212 9.98 -12.67 -2.23
CA PRO A 212 9.96 -13.49 -1.02
C PRO A 212 8.58 -13.52 -0.37
N MET A 213 7.82 -12.41 -0.36
CA MET A 213 6.48 -12.41 0.23
C MET A 213 5.51 -13.35 -0.51
N ASN A 214 5.54 -13.36 -1.84
CA ASN A 214 4.73 -14.26 -2.65
C ASN A 214 5.18 -15.72 -2.53
N ARG A 215 6.50 -15.97 -2.50
CA ARG A 215 7.05 -17.30 -2.26
C ARG A 215 6.59 -17.85 -0.90
N PHE A 216 6.75 -17.06 0.17
CA PHE A 216 6.31 -17.46 1.51
C PHE A 216 4.80 -17.67 1.61
N ALA A 217 4.00 -16.87 0.91
CA ALA A 217 2.56 -17.05 0.85
C ALA A 217 2.19 -18.45 0.31
N ILE A 218 2.87 -18.88 -0.75
CA ILE A 218 2.71 -20.21 -1.34
C ILE A 218 3.24 -21.29 -0.37
N GLU A 219 4.46 -21.16 0.12
CA GLU A 219 5.10 -22.14 1.00
C GLU A 219 4.34 -22.36 2.31
N TRP A 220 3.68 -21.33 2.83
CA TRP A 220 2.98 -21.38 4.13
C TRP A 220 1.47 -21.54 3.99
N ASP A 221 0.95 -21.63 2.77
CA ASP A 221 -0.48 -21.71 2.44
C ASP A 221 -1.30 -20.59 3.12
N VAL A 222 -0.86 -19.34 2.90
CA VAL A 222 -1.51 -18.13 3.42
C VAL A 222 -1.68 -17.08 2.32
N ALA A 223 -2.58 -16.12 2.53
CA ALA A 223 -2.69 -14.99 1.63
C ALA A 223 -1.41 -14.13 1.66
N PRO A 224 -0.95 -13.56 0.52
CA PRO A 224 0.21 -12.67 0.49
C PRO A 224 0.10 -11.46 1.43
N ASP A 225 -1.12 -10.96 1.64
CA ASP A 225 -1.42 -9.90 2.61
C ASP A 225 -1.04 -10.26 4.06
N ALA A 226 -1.15 -11.54 4.42
CA ALA A 226 -0.81 -12.02 5.76
C ALA A 226 0.72 -12.02 5.98
N VAL A 227 1.48 -12.35 4.94
CA VAL A 227 2.95 -12.27 4.96
C VAL A 227 3.41 -10.81 5.07
N GLU A 228 2.83 -9.91 4.27
CA GLU A 228 3.10 -8.47 4.36
C GLU A 228 2.79 -7.92 5.75
N TYR A 229 1.62 -8.26 6.32
CA TYR A 229 1.24 -7.84 7.66
C TYR A 229 2.21 -8.36 8.73
N ALA A 230 2.62 -9.62 8.65
CA ALA A 230 3.58 -10.21 9.57
C ALA A 230 4.95 -9.51 9.46
N ALA A 231 5.41 -9.23 8.23
CA ALA A 231 6.66 -8.52 8.00
C ALA A 231 6.62 -7.08 8.55
N PHE A 232 5.50 -6.38 8.36
CA PHE A 232 5.27 -5.06 8.94
C PHE A 232 5.26 -5.10 10.48
N THR A 233 4.71 -6.16 11.08
CA THR A 233 4.58 -6.27 12.53
C THR A 233 5.93 -6.50 13.22
N LEU A 234 6.81 -7.28 12.60
CA LEU A 234 8.15 -7.60 13.12
C LEU A 234 9.17 -6.46 13.03
N GLY A 235 9.14 -5.67 11.94
CA GLY A 235 10.13 -4.62 11.67
C GLY A 235 9.97 -3.38 12.52
#